data_AF-A0A1G5RU38-F1
#
_entry.id   AF-A0A1G5RU38-F1
#
_cell.length_a   1.000
_cell.length_b   1.000
_cell.length_c   1.000
_cell.angle_alpha   90.00
_cell.angle_beta   90.00
_cell.angle_gamma   90.00
#
_symmetry.space_group_name_H-M   'P 1'
#
loop_
_entity.id
_entity.type
_entity.pdbx_description
1 polymer ?
#
loop_
_entity_poly.entity_id
_entity_poly.type
_entity_poly.pdbx_seq_one_letter_code
_entity_poly.pdbx_strand_id
1 'polypeptide(L)'
;MGNIEWNTSKVIAYFEACREHYEKFLAMSDSLMKAFEAFVNDDTHTGEEADNSKGFVKDRQIPLLIDITDDIQQLETLQDEIMSSFIS
;
A
#
# COMPACT_ATOMS: atom_id res chain seq x y z
N MET A 1 26.44 29.71 4.75
CA MET A 1 26.02 28.31 4.54
C MET A 1 26.33 27.99 3.09
N GLY A 2 27.12 26.94 2.83
CA GLY A 2 27.50 26.57 1.45
C GLY A 2 26.27 26.12 0.67
N ASN A 3 26.23 26.43 -0.63
CA ASN A 3 25.20 25.91 -1.52
C ASN A 3 25.25 24.39 -1.51
N ILE A 4 24.16 23.74 -1.10
CA ILE A 4 23.99 22.30 -1.27
C ILE A 4 23.71 22.09 -2.75
N GLU A 5 24.62 21.41 -3.46
CA GLU A 5 24.43 20.99 -4.83
C GLU A 5 23.91 19.55 -4.82
N TRP A 6 22.63 19.38 -5.15
CA TRP A 6 21.99 18.08 -5.20
C TRP A 6 22.35 17.36 -6.51
N ASN A 7 22.69 16.07 -6.41
CA ASN A 7 22.78 15.22 -7.59
C ASN A 7 21.37 14.76 -7.99
N THR A 8 20.68 15.58 -8.79
CA THR A 8 19.29 15.35 -9.21
C THR A 8 19.09 13.96 -9.83
N SER A 9 20.02 13.51 -10.68
CA SER A 9 19.93 12.17 -11.30
C SER A 9 19.95 11.05 -10.28
N LYS A 10 20.77 11.15 -9.22
CA LYS A 10 20.78 10.16 -8.14
C LYS A 10 19.51 10.23 -7.30
N VAL A 11 19.02 11.43 -7.01
CA VAL A 11 17.78 11.63 -6.24
C VAL A 11 16.59 10.98 -6.98
N ILE A 12 16.47 11.22 -8.28
CA ILE A 12 15.45 10.57 -9.13
C ILE A 12 15.60 9.05 -9.07
N ALA A 13 16.80 8.52 -9.29
CA ALA A 13 17.03 7.08 -9.27
C ALA A 13 16.69 6.43 -7.91
N TYR A 14 16.90 7.13 -6.79
CA TYR A 14 16.50 6.63 -5.47
C TYR A 14 14.98 6.56 -5.32
N PHE A 15 14.24 7.59 -5.75
CA PHE A 15 12.79 7.60 -5.65
C PHE A 15 12.13 6.62 -6.64
N GLU A 16 12.68 6.45 -7.84
CA GLU A 16 12.25 5.41 -8.78
C GLU A 16 12.40 4.01 -8.17
N ALA A 17 13.53 3.73 -7.51
CA ALA A 17 13.73 2.46 -6.81
C ALA A 17 12.72 2.27 -5.66
N CYS A 18 12.35 3.33 -4.93
CA CYS A 18 11.30 3.27 -3.91
C CYS A 18 9.93 2.93 -4.53
N ARG A 19 9.59 3.54 -5.67
CA ARG A 19 8.33 3.26 -6.38
C ARG A 19 8.19 1.79 -6.76
N GLU A 20 9.26 1.15 -7.23
CA GLU A 20 9.22 -0.30 -7.51
C GLU A 20 8.86 -1.16 -6.29
N HIS A 21 9.21 -0.71 -5.08
CA HIS A 21 8.83 -1.42 -3.84
C HIS A 21 7.36 -1.20 -3.49
N TYR A 22 6.85 0.02 -3.69
CA TYR A 22 5.45 0.35 -3.44
C TYR A 22 4.53 -0.39 -4.40
N GLU A 23 4.81 -0.36 -5.70
CA GLU A 23 4.03 -1.08 -6.72
C GLU A 23 3.92 -2.59 -6.42
N LYS A 24 5.03 -3.21 -5.98
CA LYS A 24 5.02 -4.63 -5.56
C LYS A 24 4.14 -4.86 -4.34
N PHE A 25 4.21 -3.97 -3.34
CA PHE A 25 3.39 -4.06 -2.15
C PHE A 25 1.89 -3.89 -2.48
N LEU A 26 1.54 -2.91 -3.31
CA LEU A 26 0.17 -2.65 -3.75
C LEU A 26 -0.40 -3.84 -4.53
N ALA A 27 0.38 -4.44 -5.44
CA ALA A 27 -0.03 -5.63 -6.18
C ALA A 27 -0.26 -6.86 -5.28
N MET A 28 0.59 -7.06 -4.27
CA MET A 28 0.40 -8.10 -3.26
C MET A 28 -0.85 -7.84 -2.40
N SER A 29 -1.10 -6.58 -2.04
CA SER A 29 -2.24 -6.17 -1.22
C SER A 29 -3.57 -6.39 -1.94
N ASP A 30 -3.64 -6.12 -3.25
CA ASP A 30 -4.81 -6.45 -4.08
C ASP A 30 -5.12 -7.95 -4.09
N SER A 31 -4.09 -8.80 -4.20
CA SER A 31 -4.28 -10.26 -4.16
C SER A 31 -4.78 -10.73 -2.79
N LEU A 32 -4.25 -10.15 -1.70
CA LEU A 32 -4.68 -10.46 -0.33
C LEU A 32 -6.11 -9.98 -0.07
N MET A 33 -6.47 -8.77 -0.55
CA MET A 33 -7.82 -8.22 -0.41
C MET A 33 -8.86 -9.14 -1.04
N LYS A 34 -8.62 -9.60 -2.27
CA LYS A 34 -9.49 -10.57 -2.96
C LYS A 34 -9.66 -11.87 -2.19
N ALA A 35 -8.60 -12.37 -1.56
CA ALA A 35 -8.66 -13.57 -0.73
C ALA A 35 -9.50 -13.35 0.54
N PHE A 36 -9.35 -12.20 1.19
CA PHE A 36 -10.18 -11.84 2.34
C PHE A 36 -11.65 -11.67 1.95
N GLU A 37 -11.96 -10.97 0.86
CA GLU A 37 -13.33 -10.84 0.37
C GLU A 37 -13.95 -12.19 0.03
N ALA A 38 -13.21 -13.09 -0.61
CA ALA A 38 -13.68 -14.44 -0.89
C ALA A 38 -13.96 -15.24 0.40
N PHE A 39 -13.10 -15.11 1.41
CA PHE A 39 -13.30 -15.75 2.71
C PHE A 39 -14.52 -15.20 3.46
N VAL A 40 -14.72 -13.89 3.48
CA VAL A 40 -15.84 -13.25 4.19
C VAL A 40 -17.18 -13.60 3.53
N ASN A 41 -17.20 -13.75 2.19
CA ASN A 41 -18.39 -14.07 1.40
C ASN A 41 -18.58 -15.58 1.15
N ASP A 42 -17.83 -16.43 1.83
CA ASP A 42 -17.96 -17.88 1.68
C ASP A 42 -19.22 -18.40 2.37
N ASP A 43 -20.23 -18.80 1.61
CA ASP A 43 -21.49 -19.33 2.15
C ASP A 43 -21.42 -20.83 2.51
N THR A 44 -20.29 -21.51 2.24
CA THR A 44 -20.17 -22.97 2.41
C THR A 44 -19.79 -23.37 3.84
N HIS A 45 -19.04 -22.52 4.56
CA HIS A 45 -18.70 -22.74 5.96
C HIS A 45 -19.63 -21.92 6.86
N THR A 46 -20.33 -22.61 7.77
CA THR A 46 -21.39 -22.02 8.61
C THR A 46 -21.19 -22.39 10.08
N GLY A 47 -21.85 -21.65 10.97
CA GLY A 47 -21.78 -21.82 12.42
C GLY A 47 -21.02 -20.70 13.11
N GLU A 48 -21.12 -20.65 14.43
CA GLU A 48 -20.62 -19.55 15.26
C GLU A 48 -19.13 -19.25 15.04
N GLU A 49 -18.30 -20.28 14.91
CA GLU A 49 -16.86 -20.11 14.67
C GLU A 49 -16.57 -19.49 13.28
N ALA A 50 -17.31 -19.92 12.25
CA ALA A 50 -17.18 -19.37 10.91
C ALA A 50 -17.62 -17.89 10.88
N ASP A 51 -18.75 -17.58 11.53
CA ASP A 51 -19.29 -16.22 11.60
C ASP A 51 -18.34 -15.28 12.36
N ASN A 52 -17.80 -15.73 13.49
CA ASN A 52 -16.82 -14.95 14.28
C ASN A 52 -15.51 -14.72 13.50
N SER A 53 -15.03 -15.73 12.77
CA SER A 53 -13.80 -15.61 11.98
C SER A 53 -13.98 -14.67 10.79
N LYS A 54 -15.08 -14.80 10.04
CA LYS A 54 -15.44 -13.88 8.95
C LYS A 54 -15.63 -12.46 9.46
N GLY A 55 -16.32 -12.30 10.60
CA GLY A 55 -16.49 -11.02 11.28
C GLY A 55 -15.15 -10.37 11.63
N PHE A 56 -14.20 -11.13 12.19
CA PHE A 56 -12.86 -10.60 12.48
C PHE A 56 -12.12 -10.13 11.23
N VAL A 57 -12.12 -10.92 10.14
CA VAL A 57 -11.47 -10.53 8.89
C VAL A 57 -12.13 -9.27 8.31
N LYS A 58 -13.46 -9.24 8.27
CA LYS A 58 -14.25 -8.13 7.75
C LYS A 58 -14.05 -6.84 8.53
N ASP A 59 -14.13 -6.91 9.86
CA ASP A 59 -14.21 -5.72 10.71
C ASP A 59 -12.83 -5.22 11.13
N ARG A 60 -11.77 -6.04 10.99
CA ARG A 60 -10.41 -5.70 11.43
C ARG A 60 -9.38 -5.78 10.33
N GLN A 61 -9.25 -6.94 9.67
CA GLN A 61 -8.12 -7.17 8.76
C GLN A 61 -8.28 -6.46 7.42
N ILE A 62 -9.50 -6.42 6.85
CA ILE A 62 -9.78 -5.66 5.63
C ILE A 62 -9.54 -4.16 5.85
N PRO A 63 -10.11 -3.49 6.87
CA PRO A 63 -9.85 -2.08 7.13
C PRO A 63 -8.37 -1.77 7.34
N LEU A 64 -7.64 -2.61 8.10
CA LEU A 64 -6.21 -2.44 8.31
C LEU A 64 -5.42 -2.50 6.99
N LEU A 65 -5.78 -3.42 6.09
CA LEU A 65 -5.11 -3.52 4.79
C LEU A 65 -5.41 -2.32 3.89
N ILE A 66 -6.63 -1.76 3.96
CA ILE A 66 -7.00 -0.51 3.29
C ILE A 66 -6.13 0.64 3.82
N ASP A 67 -6.07 0.84 5.13
CA ASP A 67 -5.29 1.91 5.76
C ASP A 67 -3.80 1.86 5.35
N ILE A 68 -3.20 0.66 5.34
CA ILE A 68 -1.80 0.49 4.93
C ILE A 68 -1.62 0.80 3.43
N THR A 69 -2.57 0.41 2.59
CA THR A 69 -2.53 0.70 1.15
C THR A 69 -2.61 2.19 0.90
N ASP A 70 -3.50 2.89 1.62
CA ASP A 70 -3.68 4.34 1.55
C ASP A 70 -2.41 5.09 2.02
N ASP A 71 -1.75 4.61 3.08
CA ASP A 71 -0.47 5.19 3.56
C ASP A 71 0.64 5.06 2.50
N ILE A 72 0.72 3.93 1.80
CA ILE A 72 1.70 3.73 0.72
C ILE A 72 1.41 4.65 -0.47
N GLN A 73 0.14 4.83 -0.84
CA GLN A 73 -0.24 5.74 -1.94
C GLN A 73 0.02 7.22 -1.59
N GLN A 74 -0.16 7.61 -0.32
CA GLN A 74 0.23 8.94 0.16
C GLN A 74 1.75 9.13 0.09
N LEU A 75 2.54 8.09 0.39
CA LEU A 75 3.99 8.12 0.28
C LEU A 75 4.44 8.26 -1.18
N GLU A 76 3.81 7.55 -2.13
CA GLU A 76 4.02 7.73 -3.56
C GLU A 76 3.76 9.17 -4.00
N THR A 77 2.61 9.72 -3.61
CA THR A 77 2.22 11.11 -3.94
C THR A 77 3.24 12.12 -3.44
N LEU A 78 3.69 11.99 -2.18
CA LEU A 78 4.71 12.88 -1.62
C LEU A 78 6.04 12.78 -2.37
N GLN A 79 6.44 11.58 -2.78
CA GLN A 79 7.68 11.41 -3.57
C GLN A 79 7.57 12.04 -4.95
N ASP A 80 6.41 11.98 -5.59
CA ASP A 80 6.16 12.60 -6.88
C ASP A 80 6.24 14.13 -6.82
N GLU A 81 5.72 14.72 -5.74
CA GLU A 81 5.84 16.14 -5.46
C GLU A 81 7.31 16.55 -5.23
N ILE A 82 8.05 15.77 -4.45
CA ILE A 82 9.48 15.99 -4.21
C ILE A 82 10.26 15.89 -5.52
N MET A 83 10.06 14.84 -6.32
CA MET A 83 10.74 14.68 -7.61
C MET A 83 10.44 15.84 -8.57
N SER A 84 9.19 16.30 -8.63
CA SER A 84 8.78 17.43 -9.46
C SER A 84 9.53 18.72 -9.07
N SER A 85 9.80 18.93 -7.78
CA SER A 85 10.57 20.09 -7.29
C SER A 85 12.04 20.11 -7.72
N PHE A 86 12.61 18.97 -8.12
CA PHE A 86 13.99 18.89 -8.61
C PHE A 86 14.10 19.07 -10.14
N ILE A 87 12.98 19.05 -10.86
CA ILE A 87 12.92 19.15 -12.32
C ILE A 87 12.42 20.55 -12.76
N SER A 88 11.81 21.32 -11.86
CA SER A 88 11.39 22.72 -12.06
C SER A 88 12.52 23.73 -11.91
#